data_AF-A0A8H6STC7-F1
#
_entry.id   AF-A0A8H6STC7-F1
#
_cell.length_a   1.000
_cell.length_b   1.000
_cell.length_c   1.000
_cell.angle_alpha   90.00
_cell.angle_beta   90.00
_cell.angle_gamma   90.00
#
_symmetry.space_group_name_H-M   'P 1'
#
loop_
_entity.id
_entity.type
_entity.pdbx_description
1 polymer ?
#
loop_
_entity_poly.entity_id
_entity_poly.type
_entity_poly.pdbx_seq_one_letter_code
_entity_poly.pdbx_strand_id
1 'polypeptide(L)'
;MLPPRNLATPQHDASAFDAADALAANESRAWYQWNSAYQMNAAQVQESLLLLRDVLSTQRFDGIIGFSQGGSMAALLTALPTFLVDGMAPHPPFKFCIVLSGAKLRIPLAETIYADNFDTPTLHVIATNDKVVRGDHSWSLVAASNSARVETHDEGHYVPKSPYWSKLLADFILAHGRREELESLDTSSVIAKL
;
A
#
# COMPACT_ATOMS: atom_id res chain seq x y z
N MET A 1 24.14 -33.10 9.67
CA MET A 1 24.75 -31.77 9.82
C MET A 1 24.81 -31.17 8.42
N LEU A 2 23.87 -30.28 8.07
CA LEU A 2 23.84 -29.62 6.76
C LEU A 2 24.69 -28.34 6.84
N PRO A 3 25.42 -27.96 5.78
CA PRO A 3 26.27 -26.76 5.81
C PRO A 3 25.43 -25.47 5.80
N PRO A 4 25.96 -24.36 6.34
CA PRO A 4 25.24 -23.09 6.40
C PRO A 4 25.07 -22.48 5.00
N ARG A 5 23.85 -22.00 4.71
CA ARG A 5 23.57 -21.19 3.51
C ARG A 5 24.30 -19.85 3.62
N ASN A 6 25.00 -19.49 2.56
CA ASN A 6 25.58 -18.16 2.36
C ASN A 6 24.44 -17.13 2.33
N LEU A 7 24.35 -16.29 3.37
CA LEU A 7 23.48 -15.12 3.38
C LEU A 7 24.27 -13.97 2.74
N ALA A 8 24.22 -13.89 1.41
CA ALA A 8 24.62 -12.68 0.73
C ALA A 8 23.54 -11.62 0.98
N THR A 9 23.88 -10.56 1.71
CA THR A 9 23.09 -9.33 1.80
C THR A 9 22.92 -8.75 0.39
N PRO A 10 21.69 -8.64 -0.14
CA PRO A 10 21.48 -7.95 -1.40
C PRO A 10 21.57 -6.45 -1.13
N GLN A 11 22.49 -5.77 -1.82
CA GLN A 11 22.46 -4.33 -1.97
C GLN A 11 21.26 -4.00 -2.85
N HIS A 12 20.15 -3.60 -2.25
CA HIS A 12 18.96 -3.19 -2.98
C HIS A 12 19.09 -1.72 -3.39
N ASP A 13 19.55 -1.51 -4.62
CA ASP A 13 19.38 -0.26 -5.34
C ASP A 13 17.88 -0.08 -5.66
N ALA A 14 17.26 0.99 -5.16
CA ALA A 14 15.86 1.30 -5.35
C ALA A 14 15.49 1.61 -6.82
N SER A 15 16.50 1.81 -7.68
CA SER A 15 16.31 1.96 -9.13
C SER A 15 16.21 0.61 -9.87
N ALA A 16 16.47 -0.51 -9.18
CA ALA A 16 16.59 -1.84 -9.77
C ALA A 16 15.34 -2.73 -9.57
N PHE A 17 14.13 -2.14 -9.49
CA PHE A 17 12.93 -2.94 -9.74
C PHE A 17 12.76 -3.11 -11.25
N ASP A 18 13.63 -3.91 -11.85
CA ASP A 18 13.50 -4.28 -13.26
C ASP A 18 12.34 -5.27 -13.38
N ALA A 19 11.18 -4.76 -13.80
CA ALA A 19 10.01 -5.58 -14.07
C ALA A 19 10.33 -6.73 -15.04
N ALA A 20 11.34 -6.56 -15.90
CA ALA A 20 11.81 -7.61 -16.81
C ALA A 20 12.44 -8.81 -16.08
N ASP A 21 13.24 -8.58 -15.03
CA ASP A 21 13.83 -9.66 -14.23
C ASP A 21 12.78 -10.41 -13.40
N ALA A 22 11.78 -9.70 -12.87
CA ALA A 22 10.65 -10.31 -12.16
C ALA A 22 9.77 -11.17 -13.10
N LEU A 23 9.63 -10.78 -14.37
CA LEU A 23 8.93 -11.54 -15.41
C LEU A 23 9.77 -12.73 -15.91
N ALA A 24 11.10 -12.60 -15.97
CA ALA A 24 12.01 -13.64 -16.45
C ALA A 24 12.16 -14.82 -15.48
N ALA A 25 11.96 -14.60 -14.17
CA ALA A 25 12.17 -15.63 -13.15
C ALA A 25 11.10 -16.74 -13.11
N ASN A 26 9.94 -16.59 -13.78
CA ASN A 26 8.82 -17.55 -13.74
C ASN A 26 8.45 -18.07 -12.33
N GLU A 27 8.74 -17.29 -11.29
CA GLU A 27 8.28 -17.54 -9.93
C GLU A 27 6.95 -16.82 -9.79
N SER A 28 5.84 -17.57 -9.68
CA SER A 28 4.55 -16.98 -9.35
C SER A 28 4.66 -16.30 -7.98
N ARG A 29 4.78 -14.98 -7.97
CA ARG A 29 4.86 -14.18 -6.73
C ARG A 29 3.45 -13.77 -6.30
N ALA A 30 3.18 -13.92 -5.00
CA ALA A 30 1.94 -13.49 -4.37
C ALA A 30 2.25 -12.93 -3.00
N TRP A 31 1.48 -11.93 -2.56
CA TRP A 31 1.56 -11.42 -1.20
C TRP A 31 1.03 -12.44 -0.19
N TYR A 32 0.02 -13.20 -0.60
CA TYR A 32 -0.54 -14.31 0.16
C TYR A 32 -1.30 -15.24 -0.77
N GLN A 33 -1.43 -16.50 -0.36
CA GLN A 33 -2.19 -17.50 -1.09
C GLN A 33 -3.53 -17.79 -0.44
N TRP A 34 -4.43 -18.35 -1.23
CA TRP A 34 -5.73 -18.86 -0.81
C TRP A 34 -5.66 -20.38 -0.74
N ASN A 35 -6.19 -20.97 0.32
CA ASN A 35 -6.34 -22.42 0.38
C ASN A 35 -7.57 -22.87 -0.43
N SER A 36 -7.77 -24.19 -0.54
CA SER A 36 -8.90 -24.79 -1.28
C SER A 36 -10.28 -24.44 -0.70
N ALA A 37 -10.33 -23.97 0.54
CA ALA A 37 -11.54 -23.47 1.21
C ALA A 37 -11.72 -21.95 1.05
N TYR A 38 -10.96 -21.30 0.15
CA TYR A 38 -10.94 -19.85 -0.06
C TYR A 38 -10.60 -19.04 1.21
N GLN A 39 -9.82 -19.63 2.12
CA GLN A 39 -9.28 -18.93 3.27
C GLN A 39 -7.88 -18.41 2.94
N MET A 40 -7.62 -17.18 3.38
CA MET A 40 -6.35 -16.50 3.19
C MET A 40 -5.29 -17.07 4.14
N ASN A 41 -4.08 -17.26 3.62
CA ASN A 41 -2.94 -17.67 4.45
C ASN A 41 -2.43 -16.47 5.28
N ALA A 42 -2.84 -16.43 6.55
CA ALA A 42 -2.47 -15.35 7.47
C ALA A 42 -0.95 -15.28 7.76
N ALA A 43 -0.24 -16.42 7.73
CA ALA A 43 1.21 -16.44 7.93
C ALA A 43 1.94 -15.72 6.78
N GLN A 44 1.50 -15.94 5.53
CA GLN A 44 2.08 -15.24 4.37
C GLN A 44 1.78 -13.74 4.37
N VAL A 45 0.63 -13.32 4.90
CA VAL A 45 0.35 -11.89 5.12
C VAL A 45 1.36 -11.29 6.11
N GLN A 46 1.67 -11.99 7.20
CA GLN A 46 2.67 -11.56 8.17
C GLN A 46 4.08 -11.54 7.56
N GLU A 47 4.47 -12.56 6.78
CA GLU A 47 5.74 -12.59 6.06
C GLU A 47 5.88 -11.40 5.10
N SER A 48 4.82 -11.09 4.36
CA SER A 48 4.77 -9.93 3.48
C SER A 48 4.90 -8.60 4.22
N LEU A 49 4.26 -8.47 5.40
CA LEU A 49 4.41 -7.30 6.27
C LEU A 49 5.85 -7.14 6.79
N LEU A 50 6.52 -8.24 7.14
CA LEU A 50 7.92 -8.22 7.57
C LEU A 50 8.87 -7.83 6.44
N LEU A 51 8.62 -8.34 5.22
CA LEU A 51 9.35 -7.92 4.03
C LEU A 51 9.20 -6.41 3.79
N LEU A 52 7.97 -5.89 3.85
CA LEU A 52 7.70 -4.47 3.67
C LEU A 52 8.33 -3.62 4.77
N ARG A 53 8.30 -4.07 6.03
CA ARG A 53 9.02 -3.42 7.14
C ARG A 53 10.52 -3.27 6.83
N ASP A 54 11.15 -4.33 6.33
CA ASP A 54 12.59 -4.31 6.02
C ASP A 54 12.89 -3.30 4.90
N VAL A 55 12.07 -3.25 3.86
CA VAL A 55 12.17 -2.19 2.82
C VAL A 55 12.02 -0.80 3.44
N LEU A 56 10.97 -0.58 4.24
CA LEU A 56 10.69 0.71 4.89
C LEU A 56 11.79 1.15 5.87
N SER A 57 12.56 0.22 6.44
CA SER A 57 13.70 0.54 7.30
C SER A 57 14.91 1.11 6.55
N THR A 58 15.00 0.84 5.24
CA THR A 58 16.16 1.22 4.42
C THR A 58 15.90 2.45 3.55
N GLN A 59 14.63 2.77 3.29
CA GLN A 59 14.23 3.80 2.34
C GLN A 59 13.11 4.67 2.92
N ARG A 60 12.84 5.80 2.27
CA ARG A 60 11.73 6.70 2.63
C ARG A 60 10.77 6.80 1.45
N PHE A 61 9.48 6.71 1.77
CA PHE A 61 8.38 6.74 0.81
C PHE A 61 7.28 7.67 1.33
N ASP A 62 6.89 8.65 0.53
CA ASP A 62 5.79 9.55 0.90
C ASP A 62 4.43 8.86 0.86
N GLY A 63 4.28 7.78 0.10
CA GLY A 63 3.02 7.06 -0.01
C GLY A 63 3.19 5.66 -0.59
N ILE A 64 2.07 4.93 -0.61
CA ILE A 64 2.02 3.55 -1.10
C ILE A 64 0.88 3.38 -2.11
N ILE A 65 1.13 2.57 -3.13
CA ILE A 65 0.15 2.21 -4.15
C ILE A 65 0.15 0.69 -4.34
N GLY A 66 -1.02 0.10 -4.50
CA GLY A 66 -1.14 -1.33 -4.75
C GLY A 66 -2.36 -1.72 -5.57
N PHE A 67 -2.23 -2.81 -6.33
CA PHE A 67 -3.32 -3.41 -7.10
C PHE A 67 -3.70 -4.79 -6.55
N SER A 68 -5.01 -5.10 -6.51
CA SER A 68 -5.53 -6.40 -6.08
C SER A 68 -5.02 -6.77 -4.67
N GLN A 69 -4.35 -7.92 -4.51
CA GLN A 69 -3.68 -8.29 -3.25
C GLN A 69 -2.72 -7.20 -2.75
N GLY A 70 -1.97 -6.57 -3.65
CA GLY A 70 -1.07 -5.47 -3.30
C GLY A 70 -1.82 -4.25 -2.80
N GLY A 71 -3.03 -3.97 -3.31
CA GLY A 71 -3.89 -2.89 -2.81
C GLY A 71 -4.40 -3.18 -1.40
N SER A 72 -4.76 -4.44 -1.12
CA SER A 72 -5.10 -4.86 0.24
C SER A 72 -3.92 -4.75 1.20
N MET A 73 -2.72 -5.17 0.78
CA MET A 73 -1.50 -5.06 1.59
C MET A 73 -1.10 -3.60 1.82
N ALA A 74 -1.24 -2.74 0.81
CA ALA A 74 -0.98 -1.31 0.92
C ALA A 74 -1.87 -0.66 1.99
N ALA A 75 -3.18 -0.95 1.96
CA ALA A 75 -4.12 -0.45 2.96
C ALA A 75 -3.82 -1.02 4.36
N LEU A 76 -3.51 -2.32 4.46
CA LEU A 76 -3.18 -2.95 5.74
C LEU A 76 -1.94 -2.33 6.37
N LEU A 77 -0.88 -2.14 5.58
CA LEU A 77 0.36 -1.52 6.03
C LEU A 77 0.15 -0.05 6.41
N THR A 78 -0.73 0.67 5.69
CA THR A 78 -1.08 2.05 6.00
C THR A 78 -1.83 2.17 7.33
N ALA A 79 -2.73 1.22 7.61
CA ALA A 79 -3.52 1.20 8.83
C ALA A 79 -2.77 0.63 10.05
N LEU A 80 -1.67 -0.08 9.81
CA LEU A 80 -0.93 -0.74 10.88
C LEU A 80 -0.28 0.29 11.82
N PRO A 81 -0.56 0.24 13.15
CA PRO A 81 0.18 1.03 14.10
C PRO A 81 1.68 0.73 13.97
N THR A 82 2.48 1.79 13.88
CA THR A 82 3.88 1.75 13.44
C THR A 82 4.67 0.59 14.05
N PHE A 83 5.32 -0.21 13.20
CA PHE A 83 6.30 -1.20 13.66
C PHE A 83 7.37 -0.52 14.50
N LEU A 84 7.84 -1.16 15.56
CA LEU A 84 9.02 -0.71 16.28
C LEU A 84 10.19 -1.65 15.98
N VAL A 85 11.28 -1.07 15.49
CA VAL A 85 12.59 -1.71 15.36
C VAL A 85 13.50 -0.99 16.35
N ASP A 86 14.01 -1.71 17.35
CA ASP A 86 14.80 -1.15 18.46
C ASP A 86 14.11 0.01 19.18
N GLY A 87 12.79 -0.09 19.34
CA GLY A 87 11.95 0.92 20.02
C GLY A 87 11.59 2.13 19.15
N MET A 88 12.02 2.17 17.89
CA MET A 88 11.77 3.28 16.96
C MET A 88 10.99 2.84 15.73
N ALA A 89 10.15 3.75 15.24
CA ALA A 89 9.51 3.61 13.94
C ALA A 89 10.58 3.54 12.82
N PRO A 90 10.64 2.47 12.01
CA PRO A 90 11.60 2.40 10.91
C PRO A 90 11.29 3.43 9.81
N HIS A 91 10.04 3.90 9.75
CA HIS A 91 9.51 4.81 8.74
C HIS A 91 8.38 5.69 9.31
N PRO A 92 8.25 6.96 8.90
CA PRO A 92 7.10 7.80 9.27
C PRO A 92 5.78 7.24 8.67
N PRO A 93 4.59 7.68 9.13
CA PRO A 93 3.34 7.32 8.46
C PRO A 93 3.34 7.76 6.99
N PHE A 94 2.70 6.99 6.11
CA PHE A 94 2.50 7.40 4.72
C PHE A 94 1.60 8.64 4.66
N LYS A 95 1.96 9.59 3.79
CA LYS A 95 1.17 10.79 3.49
C LYS A 95 -0.07 10.48 2.65
N PHE A 96 -0.03 9.41 1.84
CA PHE A 96 -1.17 8.93 1.06
C PHE A 96 -1.11 7.43 0.77
N CYS A 97 -2.27 6.84 0.48
CA CYS A 97 -2.42 5.47 0.00
C CYS A 97 -3.31 5.43 -1.26
N ILE A 98 -2.96 4.57 -2.23
CA ILE A 98 -3.77 4.33 -3.42
C ILE A 98 -4.05 2.84 -3.54
N VAL A 99 -5.35 2.49 -3.53
CA VAL A 99 -5.84 1.12 -3.55
C VAL A 99 -6.60 0.89 -4.85
N LEU A 100 -6.02 0.09 -5.75
CA LEU A 100 -6.63 -0.28 -7.03
C LEU A 100 -7.19 -1.70 -6.92
N SER A 101 -8.51 -1.88 -7.04
CA SER A 101 -9.18 -3.18 -6.90
C SER A 101 -8.79 -3.98 -5.65
N GLY A 102 -8.50 -3.30 -4.54
CA GLY A 102 -8.19 -3.94 -3.26
C GLY A 102 -9.43 -4.33 -2.45
N ALA A 103 -9.20 -5.13 -1.41
CA ALA A 103 -10.23 -5.64 -0.51
C ALA A 103 -9.78 -5.64 0.96
N LYS A 104 -10.72 -5.51 1.91
CA LYS A 104 -10.41 -5.65 3.34
C LYS A 104 -9.99 -7.09 3.60
N LEU A 105 -8.78 -7.30 4.12
CA LEU A 105 -8.33 -8.63 4.50
C LEU A 105 -9.16 -9.13 5.68
N ARG A 106 -9.66 -10.35 5.59
CA ARG A 106 -10.48 -11.00 6.63
C ARG A 106 -9.67 -12.03 7.39
N ILE A 107 -8.69 -11.56 8.15
CA ILE A 107 -7.87 -12.35 9.06
C ILE A 107 -7.86 -11.68 10.43
N PRO A 108 -7.69 -12.42 11.56
CA PRO A 108 -7.75 -11.83 12.89
C PRO A 108 -6.82 -10.62 13.07
N LEU A 109 -5.60 -10.69 12.51
CA LEU A 109 -4.66 -9.58 12.52
C LEU A 109 -5.22 -8.31 11.87
N ALA A 110 -5.87 -8.44 10.71
CA ALA A 110 -6.42 -7.32 9.99
C ALA A 110 -7.63 -6.71 10.72
N GLU A 111 -8.47 -7.52 11.35
CA GLU A 111 -9.57 -7.00 12.17
C GLU A 111 -9.05 -6.18 13.37
N THR A 112 -7.96 -6.62 14.01
CA THR A 112 -7.30 -5.83 15.06
C THR A 112 -6.73 -4.52 14.50
N ILE A 113 -6.08 -4.57 13.33
CA ILE A 113 -5.46 -3.37 12.72
C ILE A 113 -6.51 -2.34 12.33
N TYR A 114 -7.64 -2.77 11.77
CA TYR A 114 -8.71 -1.88 11.34
C TYR A 114 -9.70 -1.52 12.46
N ALA A 115 -9.43 -1.86 13.73
CA ALA A 115 -10.36 -1.63 14.83
C ALA A 115 -10.69 -0.14 15.02
N ASP A 116 -9.70 0.74 14.84
CA ASP A 116 -9.85 2.20 15.01
C ASP A 116 -9.90 2.96 13.68
N ASN A 117 -10.13 2.27 12.56
CA ASN A 117 -9.96 2.82 11.20
C ASN A 117 -8.56 3.46 11.00
N PHE A 118 -8.31 4.06 9.84
CA PHE A 118 -7.09 4.81 9.58
C PHE A 118 -7.35 6.11 8.83
N ASP A 119 -6.51 7.12 9.13
CA ASP A 119 -6.75 8.51 8.71
C ASP A 119 -5.97 8.95 7.47
N THR A 120 -4.98 8.17 7.02
CA THR A 120 -4.18 8.48 5.83
C THR A 120 -5.10 8.72 4.61
N PRO A 121 -4.97 9.86 3.89
CA PRO A 121 -5.71 10.10 2.66
C PRO A 121 -5.58 8.93 1.70
N THR A 122 -6.71 8.31 1.35
CA THR A 122 -6.72 7.07 0.56
C THR A 122 -7.62 7.18 -0.65
N LEU A 123 -7.06 6.95 -1.83
CA LEU A 123 -7.82 6.83 -3.07
C LEU A 123 -8.13 5.35 -3.33
N HIS A 124 -9.41 5.00 -3.31
CA HIS A 124 -9.91 3.70 -3.70
C HIS A 124 -10.44 3.76 -5.13
N VAL A 125 -9.84 2.97 -6.02
CA VAL A 125 -10.34 2.77 -7.39
C VAL A 125 -10.99 1.39 -7.45
N ILE A 126 -12.31 1.37 -7.65
CA ILE A 126 -13.13 0.15 -7.58
C ILE A 126 -13.67 -0.20 -8.97
N ALA A 127 -13.39 -1.42 -9.41
CA ALA A 127 -13.98 -1.97 -10.62
C ALA A 127 -15.40 -2.51 -10.33
N THR A 128 -16.44 -1.93 -10.96
CA THR A 128 -17.84 -2.32 -10.73
C THR A 128 -18.20 -3.66 -11.36
N ASN A 129 -17.48 -4.06 -12.42
CA ASN A 129 -17.64 -5.35 -13.10
C ASN A 129 -16.52 -6.36 -12.74
N ASP A 130 -15.88 -6.18 -11.58
CA ASP A 130 -14.81 -7.06 -11.11
C ASP A 130 -15.34 -8.48 -10.80
N LYS A 131 -14.69 -9.50 -11.36
CA LYS A 131 -15.03 -10.91 -11.17
C LYS A 131 -14.10 -11.62 -10.19
N VAL A 132 -13.04 -10.95 -9.75
CA VAL A 132 -12.02 -11.48 -8.83
C VAL A 132 -12.26 -10.93 -7.44
N VAL A 133 -12.34 -9.61 -7.31
CA VAL A 133 -12.61 -8.91 -6.05
C VAL A 133 -14.03 -8.37 -6.10
N ARG A 134 -14.93 -8.97 -5.33
CA ARG A 134 -16.32 -8.51 -5.28
C ARG A 134 -16.39 -7.12 -4.64
N GLY A 135 -17.25 -6.27 -5.19
CA GLY A 135 -17.36 -4.87 -4.75
C GLY A 135 -17.62 -4.71 -3.26
N ASP A 136 -18.39 -5.60 -2.63
CA ASP A 136 -18.64 -5.56 -1.17
C ASP A 136 -17.34 -5.66 -0.36
N HIS A 137 -16.34 -6.40 -0.82
CA HIS A 137 -15.05 -6.51 -0.14
C HIS A 137 -14.20 -5.24 -0.28
N SER A 138 -14.30 -4.54 -1.42
CA SER A 138 -13.68 -3.22 -1.60
C SER A 138 -14.39 -2.17 -0.75
N TRP A 139 -15.71 -2.16 -0.70
CA TRP A 139 -16.48 -1.24 0.12
C TRP A 139 -16.26 -1.45 1.62
N SER A 140 -16.08 -2.68 2.09
CA SER A 140 -15.64 -2.96 3.46
C SER A 140 -14.26 -2.35 3.78
N LEU A 141 -13.37 -2.24 2.80
CA LEU A 141 -12.08 -1.57 2.98
C LEU A 141 -12.22 -0.06 3.01
N VAL A 142 -13.05 0.51 2.12
CA VAL A 142 -13.39 1.93 2.13
C VAL A 142 -13.93 2.36 3.49
N ALA A 143 -14.82 1.55 4.09
CA ALA A 143 -15.38 1.83 5.41
C ALA A 143 -14.35 1.87 6.55
N ALA A 144 -13.17 1.27 6.35
CA ALA A 144 -12.08 1.30 7.30
C ALA A 144 -11.17 2.54 7.17
N SER A 145 -11.39 3.38 6.14
CA SER A 145 -10.60 4.60 5.88
C SER A 145 -11.43 5.85 6.20
N ASN A 146 -10.99 6.65 7.16
CA ASN A 146 -11.68 7.88 7.57
C ASN A 146 -11.52 9.01 6.53
N SER A 147 -10.48 8.94 5.69
CA SER A 147 -10.13 9.94 4.67
C SER A 147 -10.18 9.35 3.25
N ALA A 148 -11.26 8.61 2.94
CA ALA A 148 -11.42 7.93 1.66
C ALA A 148 -11.92 8.86 0.55
N ARG A 149 -11.27 8.78 -0.63
CA ARG A 149 -11.85 9.18 -1.93
C ARG A 149 -12.12 7.91 -2.73
N VAL A 150 -13.30 7.79 -3.33
CA VAL A 150 -13.67 6.61 -4.13
C VAL A 150 -13.92 7.02 -5.58
N GLU A 151 -13.34 6.27 -6.50
CA GLU A 151 -13.55 6.38 -7.94
C GLU A 151 -13.88 5.00 -8.50
N THR A 152 -14.71 4.94 -9.54
CA THR A 152 -15.17 3.65 -10.09
C THR A 152 -14.95 3.56 -11.60
N HIS A 153 -14.65 2.35 -12.09
CA HIS A 153 -14.64 2.02 -13.53
C HIS A 153 -15.32 0.68 -13.77
N ASP A 154 -15.64 0.37 -15.03
CA ASP A 154 -16.33 -0.85 -15.45
C ASP A 154 -15.44 -1.83 -16.25
N GLU A 155 -14.15 -1.51 -16.42
CA GLU A 155 -13.19 -2.28 -17.22
C GLU A 155 -12.86 -3.69 -16.66
N GLY A 156 -13.38 -4.07 -15.48
CA GLY A 156 -13.09 -5.34 -14.81
C GLY A 156 -11.83 -5.30 -13.92
N HIS A 157 -11.23 -6.46 -13.63
CA HIS A 157 -10.10 -6.58 -12.69
C HIS A 157 -8.77 -6.14 -13.31
N TYR A 158 -8.64 -4.84 -13.60
CA TYR A 158 -7.45 -4.25 -14.22
C TYR A 158 -7.15 -2.89 -13.60
N VAL A 159 -5.88 -2.48 -13.67
CA VAL A 159 -5.50 -1.09 -13.46
C VAL A 159 -5.96 -0.29 -14.67
N PRO A 160 -6.87 0.69 -14.51
CA PRO A 160 -7.38 1.45 -15.64
C PRO A 160 -6.30 2.41 -16.18
N LYS A 161 -6.22 2.55 -17.52
CA LYS A 161 -5.04 3.12 -18.20
C LYS A 161 -5.29 4.40 -18.99
N SER A 162 -6.53 4.88 -19.05
CA SER A 162 -6.84 6.08 -19.83
C SER A 162 -6.12 7.32 -19.27
N PRO A 163 -5.91 8.38 -20.07
CA PRO A 163 -5.27 9.62 -19.60
C PRO A 163 -5.96 10.24 -18.37
N TYR A 164 -7.27 10.04 -18.22
CA TYR A 164 -8.02 10.44 -17.03
C TYR A 164 -7.44 9.80 -15.76
N TRP A 165 -7.22 8.48 -15.78
CA TRP A 165 -6.70 7.75 -14.62
C TRP A 165 -5.28 8.16 -14.27
N SER A 166 -4.39 8.27 -15.25
CA SER A 166 -3.03 8.76 -15.00
C SER A 166 -3.03 10.16 -14.38
N LYS A 167 -3.88 11.06 -14.88
CA LYS A 167 -4.01 12.40 -14.33
C LYS A 167 -4.57 12.38 -12.90
N LEU A 168 -5.63 11.63 -12.66
CA LEU A 168 -6.25 11.48 -11.35
C LEU A 168 -5.25 10.98 -10.29
N LEU A 169 -4.49 9.92 -10.61
CA LEU A 169 -3.47 9.36 -9.71
C LEU A 169 -2.37 10.40 -9.45
N ALA A 170 -1.88 11.08 -10.48
CA ALA A 170 -0.86 12.11 -10.35
C ALA A 170 -1.34 13.30 -9.50
N ASP A 171 -2.56 13.79 -9.74
CA ASP A 171 -3.16 14.88 -8.96
C ASP A 171 -3.28 14.49 -7.47
N PHE A 172 -3.71 13.26 -7.19
CA PHE A 172 -3.84 12.75 -5.81
C PHE A 172 -2.48 12.67 -5.11
N ILE A 173 -1.46 12.14 -5.79
CA ILE A 173 -0.08 12.10 -5.28
C ILE A 173 0.44 13.51 -4.99
N LEU A 174 0.25 14.45 -5.93
CA LEU A 174 0.75 15.82 -5.78
C LEU A 174 0.03 16.61 -4.69
N ALA A 175 -1.25 16.32 -4.45
CA ALA A 175 -2.05 16.97 -3.42
C ALA A 175 -1.67 16.51 -2.00
N HIS A 176 -1.28 15.24 -1.83
CA HIS A 176 -1.02 14.67 -0.50
C HIS A 176 0.46 14.42 -0.20
N GLY A 177 1.32 14.20 -1.20
CA GLY A 177 2.75 13.93 -1.00
C GLY A 177 3.58 15.16 -0.59
N ARG A 178 3.16 16.38 -0.92
CA ARG A 178 3.91 17.63 -0.68
C ARG A 178 3.57 18.37 0.62
N ARG A 179 2.90 17.72 1.57
CA ARG A 179 2.26 18.40 2.71
C ARG A 179 3.25 19.23 3.58
N GLU A 180 4.51 18.84 3.65
CA GLU A 180 5.53 19.53 4.47
C GLU A 180 6.13 20.81 3.82
N GLU A 181 6.07 20.95 2.48
CA GLU A 181 6.56 22.17 1.80
C GLU A 181 5.55 23.31 1.83
N LEU A 182 4.25 23.01 1.89
CA LEU A 182 3.20 24.04 1.88
C LEU A 182 3.00 24.71 3.24
N GLU A 183 3.12 23.96 4.35
CA GLU A 183 2.99 24.51 5.71
C GLU A 183 4.21 25.37 6.12
N SER A 184 5.40 25.09 5.57
CA SER A 184 6.62 25.90 5.80
C SER A 184 6.63 27.21 5.00
N LEU A 185 5.94 27.26 3.85
CA LEU A 185 5.73 28.48 3.07
C LEU A 185 4.69 29.41 3.70
N ASP A 186 3.66 28.86 4.36
CA ASP A 186 2.60 29.66 4.99
C ASP A 186 3.06 30.30 6.31
N THR A 187 3.87 29.59 7.09
CA THR A 187 4.44 30.12 8.35
C THR A 187 5.55 31.16 8.16
N SER A 188 6.12 31.26 6.96
CA SER A 188 7.20 32.23 6.65
C SER A 188 6.69 33.54 6.04
N SER A 189 5.40 33.67 5.71
CA SER A 189 4.89 34.81 4.90
C SER A 189 4.21 35.95 5.65
N VAL A 190 4.13 35.94 6.98
CA VAL A 190 3.49 37.04 7.74
C VAL A 190 4.39 37.58 8.87
N ILE A 191 5.60 38.04 8.53
CA ILE A 191 6.24 39.17 9.25
C ILE A 191 6.86 40.16 8.24
N ALA A 192 6.25 41.35 8.24
CA ALA A 192 6.76 42.68 7.91
C ALA A 192 7.31 42.98 6.50
N LYS A 193 6.61 43.89 5.81
CA LYS A 193 7.17 45.20 5.46
C LYS A 193 6.13 46.29 5.73
N LEU A 194 6.63 47.39 6.28
CA LEU A 194 5.95 48.63 6.69
C LEU A 194 5.04 49.22 5.60
#